data_AF-G5IEI7-F1
#
_entry.id   AF-G5IEI7-F1
#
_cell.length_a   1.000
_cell.length_b   1.000
_cell.length_c   1.000
_cell.angle_alpha   90.00
_cell.angle_beta   90.00
_cell.angle_gamma   90.00
#
_symmetry.space_group_name_H-M   'P 1'
#
loop_
_entity.id
_entity.type
_entity.pdbx_description
1 polymer ?
#
loop_
_entity_poly.entity_id
_entity_poly.type
_entity_poly.pdbx_seq_one_letter_code
_entity_poly.pdbx_strand_id
1 'polypeptide(L)'
;MEFTVMCADKPVAEVYISEDKKEVNINRLVPDSIEQPFGGDKLDLERVYRFLKSRCYEDGRADLKEILAQAGMSSNNPWEWVKITHGVTWEDFFWIRFPGETLTWEDVRWKR
;
A
#
# COMPACT_ATOMS: atom_id res chain seq x y z
N MET A 1 -5.69 11.44 2.25
CA MET A 1 -4.85 10.53 1.44
C MET A 1 -5.77 9.69 0.60
N GLU A 2 -5.50 9.62 -0.69
CA GLU A 2 -6.30 8.88 -1.65
C GLU A 2 -5.38 8.02 -2.51
N PHE A 3 -5.77 6.79 -2.80
CA PHE A 3 -5.06 5.90 -3.69
C PHE A 3 -5.93 4.74 -4.18
N THR A 4 -5.52 4.14 -5.29
CA THR A 4 -6.09 2.89 -5.82
C THR A 4 -5.15 1.74 -5.48
N VAL A 5 -5.68 0.67 -4.89
CA VAL A 5 -4.97 -0.61 -4.79
C VAL A 5 -5.15 -1.36 -6.09
N MET A 6 -4.02 -1.74 -6.67
CA MET A 6 -3.90 -2.43 -7.94
C MET A 6 -3.40 -3.85 -7.69
N CYS A 7 -3.89 -4.83 -8.47
CA CYS A 7 -3.32 -6.17 -8.58
C CYS A 7 -2.79 -6.31 -10.01
N ALA A 8 -1.47 -6.32 -10.19
CA ALA A 8 -0.84 -6.01 -11.47
C ALA A 8 -1.48 -4.74 -12.08
N ASP A 9 -2.01 -4.76 -13.30
CA ASP A 9 -2.63 -3.58 -13.93
C ASP A 9 -4.14 -3.43 -13.66
N LYS A 10 -4.72 -4.30 -12.81
CA LYS A 10 -6.15 -4.31 -12.51
C LYS A 10 -6.45 -3.55 -11.22
N PRO A 11 -7.33 -2.53 -11.21
CA PRO A 11 -7.76 -1.88 -9.98
C PRO A 11 -8.69 -2.82 -9.19
N VAL A 12 -8.42 -2.99 -7.89
CA VAL A 12 -9.16 -3.92 -7.01
C VAL A 12 -9.86 -3.24 -5.84
N ALA A 13 -9.35 -2.08 -5.40
CA ALA A 13 -10.00 -1.24 -4.41
C ALA A 13 -9.58 0.22 -4.55
N GLU A 14 -10.45 1.15 -4.19
CA GLU A 14 -10.14 2.56 -4.03
C GLU A 14 -10.24 2.92 -2.56
N VAL A 15 -9.24 3.64 -2.05
CA VAL A 15 -9.15 4.01 -0.65
C VAL A 15 -9.04 5.51 -0.54
N TYR A 16 -9.97 6.10 0.21
CA TYR A 16 -9.94 7.49 0.61
C TYR A 16 -9.87 7.58 2.12
N ILE A 17 -8.99 8.44 2.63
CA ILE A 17 -8.79 8.72 4.04
C ILE A 17 -8.77 10.24 4.20
N SER A 18 -9.58 10.77 5.11
CA SER A 18 -9.56 12.20 5.43
C SER A 18 -8.21 12.64 6.01
N GLU A 19 -7.89 13.93 5.92
CA GLU A 19 -6.63 14.47 6.46
C GLU A 19 -6.51 14.27 7.98
N ASP A 20 -7.63 14.37 8.70
CA ASP A 20 -7.70 14.13 10.14
C ASP A 20 -7.75 12.64 10.53
N LYS A 21 -7.72 11.74 9.52
CA LYS A 21 -7.77 10.28 9.64
C LYS A 21 -9.01 9.76 10.40
N LYS A 22 -10.08 10.53 10.49
CA LYS A 22 -11.32 10.07 11.14
C LYS A 22 -12.26 9.37 10.18
N GLU A 23 -12.21 9.74 8.91
CA GLU A 23 -13.04 9.15 7.87
C GLU A 23 -12.19 8.29 6.95
N VAL A 24 -12.70 7.10 6.67
CA VAL A 24 -12.10 6.15 5.75
C VAL A 24 -13.22 5.59 4.88
N ASN A 25 -12.97 5.54 3.58
CA ASN A 25 -13.84 4.89 2.62
C ASN A 25 -12.99 3.89 1.85
N ILE A 26 -13.41 2.62 1.88
CA ILE A 26 -12.81 1.54 1.11
C ILE A 26 -13.87 1.06 0.13
N ASN A 27 -13.72 1.45 -1.12
CA ASN A 27 -14.57 1.00 -2.21
C ASN A 27 -13.95 -0.24 -2.85
N ARG A 28 -14.55 -1.42 -2.64
CA ARG A 28 -14.10 -2.68 -3.23
C ARG A 28 -14.60 -2.77 -4.68
N LEU A 29 -13.69 -2.88 -5.63
CA LEU A 29 -14.01 -3.01 -7.05
C LEU A 29 -14.14 -4.46 -7.50
N VAL A 30 -13.62 -5.39 -6.70
CA VAL A 30 -13.73 -6.83 -6.92
C VAL A 30 -14.29 -7.52 -5.68
N PRO A 31 -15.03 -8.64 -5.83
CA PRO A 31 -15.51 -9.43 -4.70
C PRO A 31 -14.37 -9.99 -3.84
N ASP A 32 -14.71 -10.35 -2.60
CA ASP A 32 -13.77 -10.98 -1.65
C ASP A 32 -13.18 -12.25 -2.26
N SER A 33 -11.87 -12.20 -2.52
CA SER A 33 -11.08 -13.22 -3.22
C SER A 33 -9.60 -12.96 -2.93
N ILE A 34 -8.72 -13.78 -3.51
CA ILE A 34 -7.26 -13.57 -3.40
C ILE A 34 -6.80 -12.23 -4.01
N GLU A 35 -7.59 -11.65 -4.93
CA GLU A 35 -7.31 -10.35 -5.54
C GLU A 35 -7.89 -9.17 -4.73
N GLN A 36 -8.57 -9.42 -3.60
CA GLN A 36 -9.16 -8.38 -2.75
C GLN A 36 -8.44 -8.31 -1.39
N PRO A 37 -7.54 -7.34 -1.16
CA PRO A 37 -6.79 -7.26 0.10
C PRO A 37 -7.65 -6.81 1.28
N PHE A 38 -8.83 -6.23 1.03
CA PHE A 38 -9.75 -5.76 2.07
C PHE A 38 -10.95 -6.69 2.26
N GLY A 39 -10.68 -7.94 2.66
CA GLY A 39 -11.74 -8.91 2.94
C GLY A 39 -12.49 -8.67 4.26
N GLY A 40 -13.69 -9.21 4.36
CA GLY A 40 -14.53 -9.19 5.56
C GLY A 40 -15.26 -7.86 5.79
N ASP A 41 -16.07 -7.80 6.85
CA ASP A 41 -17.06 -6.73 7.01
C ASP A 41 -16.49 -5.44 7.63
N LYS A 42 -15.37 -5.53 8.34
CA LYS A 42 -14.75 -4.36 9.00
C LYS A 42 -13.81 -3.64 8.04
N LEU A 43 -14.32 -2.55 7.46
CA LEU A 43 -13.62 -1.65 6.56
C LEU A 43 -13.34 -0.31 7.27
N ASP A 44 -12.32 -0.30 8.14
CA ASP A 44 -11.94 0.86 8.96
C ASP A 44 -10.49 1.30 8.74
N LEU A 45 -10.06 2.34 9.47
CA LEU A 45 -8.71 2.90 9.33
C LEU A 45 -7.65 1.86 9.72
N GLU A 46 -7.94 1.05 10.74
CA GLU A 46 -7.04 0.00 11.19
C GLU A 46 -6.80 -1.02 10.07
N ARG A 47 -7.85 -1.42 9.34
CA ARG A 47 -7.74 -2.30 8.19
C ARG A 47 -6.82 -1.72 7.11
N VAL A 48 -6.97 -0.43 6.79
CA VAL A 48 -6.08 0.24 5.83
C VAL A 48 -4.65 0.29 6.36
N TYR A 49 -4.46 0.69 7.62
CA TYR A 49 -3.14 0.77 8.23
C TYR A 49 -2.41 -0.58 8.24
N ARG A 50 -3.11 -1.67 8.57
CA ARG A 50 -2.56 -3.03 8.54
C ARG A 50 -2.12 -3.43 7.13
N PHE A 51 -2.92 -3.08 6.10
CA PHE A 51 -2.52 -3.29 4.71
C PHE A 51 -1.25 -2.51 4.38
N LEU A 52 -1.19 -1.20 4.65
CA LEU A 52 0.02 -0.41 4.38
C LEU A 52 1.24 -0.93 5.15
N LYS A 53 1.04 -1.36 6.40
CA LYS A 53 2.12 -1.92 7.22
C LYS A 53 2.66 -3.23 6.65
N SER A 54 1.81 -4.08 6.06
CA SER A 54 2.26 -5.30 5.38
C SER A 54 3.06 -5.03 4.10
N ARG A 55 3.03 -3.80 3.59
CA ARG A 55 3.87 -3.34 2.47
C ARG A 55 5.21 -2.76 2.91
N CYS A 56 5.44 -2.67 4.22
CA CYS A 56 6.67 -2.17 4.80
C CYS A 56 7.58 -3.32 5.20
N TYR A 57 8.85 -3.01 5.43
CA TYR A 57 9.75 -3.95 6.06
C TYR A 57 9.38 -4.20 7.52
N GLU A 58 9.74 -5.39 8.04
CA GLU A 58 9.49 -5.78 9.42
C GLU A 58 10.29 -4.89 10.39
N ASP A 59 9.68 -4.48 11.51
CA ASP A 59 10.31 -3.54 12.45
C ASP A 59 11.55 -4.11 13.16
N GLY A 60 11.67 -5.43 13.24
CA GLY A 60 12.79 -6.12 13.90
C GLY A 60 14.00 -6.42 13.00
N ARG A 61 13.99 -5.99 11.73
CA ARG A 61 15.07 -6.28 10.79
C ARG A 61 16.38 -5.61 11.19
N ALA A 62 17.47 -6.35 11.14
CA ALA A 62 18.79 -5.86 11.54
C ALA A 62 19.28 -4.67 10.67
N ASP A 63 18.96 -4.71 9.38
CA ASP A 63 19.35 -3.74 8.35
C ASP A 63 18.31 -2.63 8.13
N LEU A 64 17.20 -2.63 8.89
CA LEU A 64 16.09 -1.68 8.69
C LEU A 64 16.55 -0.21 8.74
N LYS A 65 17.46 0.13 9.66
CA LYS A 65 17.97 1.51 9.78
C LYS A 65 18.72 1.98 8.53
N GLU A 66 19.50 1.10 7.91
CA GLU A 66 20.27 1.42 6.70
C GLU A 66 19.34 1.59 5.51
N ILE A 67 18.36 0.69 5.37
CA ILE A 67 17.30 0.77 4.37
C ILE A 67 16.53 2.09 4.48
N LEU A 68 16.07 2.45 5.69
CA LEU A 68 15.34 3.69 5.92
C LEU A 68 16.20 4.91 5.60
N ALA A 69 17.48 4.90 6.00
CA ALA A 69 18.42 5.98 5.68
C ALA A 69 18.62 6.16 4.17
N GLN A 70 18.75 5.07 3.41
CA GLN A 70 18.83 5.10 1.95
C GLN A 70 17.55 5.66 1.31
N ALA A 71 16.38 5.39 1.90
CA ALA A 71 15.10 5.96 1.49
C ALA A 71 14.86 7.40 2.00
N GLY A 72 15.81 7.99 2.75
CA GLY A 72 15.65 9.32 3.35
C GLY A 72 14.62 9.38 4.49
N MET A 73 14.30 8.25 5.11
CA MET A 73 13.30 8.12 6.17
C MET A 73 13.94 7.97 7.55
N SER A 74 13.33 8.59 8.55
CA SER A 74 13.77 8.50 9.96
C SER A 74 13.07 7.40 10.75
N SER A 75 11.97 6.86 10.22
CA SER A 75 11.15 5.83 10.86
C SER A 75 10.47 4.96 9.83
N ASN A 76 10.10 3.73 10.20
CA ASN A 76 9.37 2.79 9.33
C ASN A 76 7.86 3.10 9.28
N ASN A 77 7.53 4.33 8.91
CA ASN A 77 6.17 4.85 8.86
C ASN A 77 5.44 4.39 7.58
N PRO A 78 4.38 3.57 7.68
CA PRO A 78 3.70 3.04 6.50
C PRO A 78 3.10 4.10 5.59
N TRP A 79 2.63 5.22 6.16
CA TRP A 79 2.02 6.31 5.40
C TRP A 79 3.01 7.02 4.47
N GLU A 80 4.29 7.01 4.83
CA GLU A 80 5.38 7.60 4.06
C GLU A 80 6.03 6.57 3.15
N TRP A 81 6.26 5.36 3.67
CA TRP A 81 6.93 4.27 2.95
C TRP A 81 6.24 3.93 1.64
N VAL A 82 4.92 3.81 1.64
CA VAL A 82 4.15 3.44 0.44
C VAL A 82 4.12 4.55 -0.61
N LYS A 83 4.38 5.81 -0.25
CA LYS A 83 4.49 6.92 -1.22
C LYS A 83 5.81 6.87 -2.00
N ILE A 84 6.84 6.25 -1.42
CA ILE A 84 8.15 6.08 -2.05
C ILE A 84 8.18 4.79 -2.87
N THR A 85 7.61 3.72 -2.33
CA THR A 85 7.78 2.35 -2.87
C THR A 85 6.58 1.82 -3.64
N HIS A 86 5.48 2.57 -3.69
CA HIS A 86 4.17 2.09 -4.13
C HIS A 86 3.67 0.84 -3.38
N GLY A 87 4.29 0.49 -2.26
CA GLY A 87 3.98 -0.70 -1.49
C GLY A 87 4.20 -2.03 -2.25
N VAL A 88 5.08 -2.06 -3.25
CA VAL A 88 5.39 -3.29 -4.00
C VAL A 88 6.17 -4.26 -3.10
N THR A 89 5.76 -5.53 -3.09
CA THR A 89 6.47 -6.60 -2.39
C THR A 89 6.91 -7.69 -3.36
N TRP A 90 7.72 -8.64 -2.89
CA TRP A 90 8.12 -9.83 -3.67
C TRP A 90 7.08 -10.96 -3.62
N GLU A 91 6.13 -10.89 -2.69
CA GLU A 91 5.25 -12.01 -2.32
C GLU A 91 3.95 -12.01 -3.12
N ASP A 92 3.54 -10.86 -3.65
CA ASP A 92 2.27 -10.69 -4.36
C ASP A 92 2.37 -9.63 -5.48
N PHE A 93 1.25 -9.41 -6.15
CA PHE A 93 1.12 -8.45 -7.26
C PHE A 93 0.44 -7.15 -6.84
N PHE A 94 0.25 -6.92 -5.54
CA PHE A 94 -0.43 -5.73 -5.06
C PHE A 94 0.51 -4.54 -5.03
N TRP A 95 0.00 -3.39 -5.47
CA TRP A 95 0.68 -2.11 -5.34
C TRP A 95 -0.34 -0.97 -5.25
N ILE A 96 0.16 0.22 -4.95
CA ILE A 96 -0.61 1.41 -4.69
C ILE A 96 -0.32 2.43 -5.78
N ARG A 97 -1.36 2.84 -6.51
CA ARG A 97 -1.30 3.92 -7.48
C ARG A 97 -1.95 5.17 -6.90
N PHE A 98 -1.24 6.29 -6.93
CA PHE A 98 -1.74 7.58 -6.46
C PHE A 98 -2.48 8.35 -7.56
N PRO A 99 -3.38 9.28 -7.20
CA PRO A 99 -4.11 10.10 -8.16
C PRO A 99 -3.16 10.86 -9.11
N GLY A 100 -3.47 10.84 -10.40
CA GLY A 100 -2.69 11.50 -11.44
C GLY A 100 -1.55 10.66 -12.02
N GLU A 101 -1.26 9.48 -11.46
CA GLU A 101 -0.24 8.58 -12.00
C GLU A 101 -0.78 7.73 -13.15
N THR A 102 0.05 7.57 -14.19
CA THR A 102 -0.21 6.67 -15.33
C THR A 102 0.71 5.45 -15.31
N LEU A 103 1.30 5.15 -14.15
CA LEU A 103 2.19 4.00 -13.96
C LEU A 103 1.45 2.68 -14.17
N THR A 104 2.20 1.68 -14.63
CA THR A 104 1.77 0.29 -14.82
C THR A 104 2.55 -0.63 -13.90
N TRP A 105 2.14 -1.90 -13.80
CA TRP A 105 2.86 -2.92 -13.04
C TRP A 105 4.32 -3.06 -13.50
N GLU A 106 4.60 -2.93 -14.79
CA GLU A 106 5.96 -3.02 -15.34
C GLU A 106 6.88 -1.89 -14.84
N ASP A 107 6.32 -0.73 -14.52
CA ASP A 107 7.07 0.43 -14.05
C ASP A 107 7.52 0.27 -12.58
N VAL A 108 6.66 -0.33 -11.76
CA VAL A 108 6.84 -0.40 -10.30
C VAL A 108 7.35 -1.74 -9.79
N ARG A 109 7.14 -2.83 -10.55
CA ARG A 109 7.59 -4.16 -10.13
C ARG A 109 9.11 -4.19 -10.00
N TRP A 110 9.59 -5.06 -9.13
CA TRP A 110 11.02 -5.35 -9.03
C TRP A 110 11.57 -5.78 -10.39
N LYS A 111 12.55 -5.01 -10.88
CA LYS A 111 13.31 -5.35 -12.09
C LYS A 111 14.49 -6.22 -11.66
N ARG A 112 14.60 -7.39 -12.28
CA ARG A 112 15.77 -8.27 -12.15
C ARG A 112 16.96 -7.67 -12.87
#